data_AF-A0A8T3D592-F1
#
_entry.id   AF-A0A8T3D592-F1
#
_cell.length_a   1.000
_cell.length_b   1.000
_cell.length_c   1.000
_cell.angle_alpha   90.00
_cell.angle_beta   90.00
_cell.angle_gamma   90.00
#
_symmetry.space_group_name_H-M   'P 1'
#
loop_
_entity.id
_entity.type
_entity.pdbx_description
1 polymer ?
#
loop_
_entity_poly.entity_id
_entity_poly.type
_entity_poly.pdbx_seq_one_letter_code
_entity_poly.pdbx_strand_id
1 'polypeptide(L)'
;MPAGDLQQTFTDGVKGSAESKQPFDTSLLEFLVCPLSKKPLRYEEKTNELINDELGIAYPIIGGIPNMVPQDARLIHRDMEE
;
A
#
# COMPACT_ATOMS: atom_id res chain seq x y z
N MET A 1 -15.71 -50.84 25.32
CA MET A 1 -16.05 -49.41 25.43
C MET A 1 -14.76 -48.61 25.69
N PRO A 2 -14.05 -48.11 24.66
CA PRO A 2 -13.18 -46.96 24.80
C PRO A 2 -13.85 -45.71 24.24
N ALA A 3 -13.95 -44.68 25.09
CA ALA A 3 -14.22 -43.31 24.69
C ALA A 3 -12.94 -42.70 24.10
N GLY A 4 -13.10 -41.95 23.02
CA GLY A 4 -12.04 -41.20 22.35
C GLY A 4 -12.48 -40.97 20.90
N ASP A 5 -12.36 -39.80 20.31
CA ASP A 5 -11.90 -38.50 20.77
C ASP A 5 -12.48 -37.49 19.78
N LEU A 6 -12.98 -36.40 20.33
CA LEU A 6 -13.50 -35.24 19.61
C LEU A 6 -12.36 -34.61 18.81
N GLN A 7 -12.41 -34.63 17.48
CA GLN A 7 -11.60 -33.73 16.64
C GLN A 7 -12.18 -33.65 15.21
N GLN A 8 -13.15 -32.76 15.02
CA GLN A 8 -13.37 -32.11 13.73
C GLN A 8 -13.40 -30.60 14.00
N THR A 9 -12.21 -30.05 14.23
CA THR A 9 -11.98 -28.62 14.06
C THR A 9 -12.02 -28.34 12.56
N PHE A 10 -13.21 -27.95 12.09
CA PHE A 10 -13.42 -27.48 10.73
C PHE A 10 -12.60 -26.21 10.48
N THR A 11 -12.04 -26.14 9.26
CA THR A 11 -11.44 -24.97 8.60
C THR A 11 -10.24 -24.40 9.34
N ASP A 12 -9.06 -24.98 9.09
CA ASP A 12 -8.11 -24.50 8.08
C ASP A 12 -7.87 -22.99 8.22
N GLY A 13 -6.74 -22.70 8.84
CA GLY A 13 -6.37 -21.37 9.26
C GLY A 13 -6.39 -20.39 8.10
N VAL A 14 -7.10 -19.29 8.32
CA VAL A 14 -6.72 -18.00 7.74
C VAL A 14 -5.25 -17.76 8.12
N LYS A 15 -4.36 -18.19 7.23
CA LYS A 15 -2.94 -17.86 7.26
C LYS A 15 -2.92 -16.37 6.95
N GLY A 16 -3.08 -15.55 7.99
CA GLY A 16 -2.67 -14.17 7.97
C GLY A 16 -1.20 -14.21 7.61
N SER A 17 -0.92 -14.06 6.31
CA SER A 17 0.44 -14.05 5.81
C SER A 17 1.11 -12.87 6.46
N ALA A 18 2.02 -13.23 7.36
CA ALA A 18 2.90 -12.35 8.08
C ALA A 18 3.43 -11.26 7.14
N GLU A 19 3.33 -10.04 7.64
CA GLU A 19 4.19 -8.87 7.41
C GLU A 19 5.51 -9.24 6.72
N SER A 20 5.41 -9.46 5.42
CA SER A 20 6.55 -9.67 4.56
C SER A 20 6.86 -8.29 4.07
N LYS A 21 8.05 -7.78 4.38
CA LYS A 21 8.58 -6.51 3.88
C LYS A 21 8.74 -6.61 2.36
N GLN A 22 7.62 -6.66 1.66
CA GLN A 22 7.59 -6.77 0.21
C GLN A 22 7.84 -5.36 -0.34
N PRO A 23 8.79 -5.22 -1.27
CA PRO A 23 8.90 -3.98 -2.03
C PRO A 23 7.54 -3.71 -2.70
N PHE A 24 7.18 -2.45 -2.78
CA PHE A 24 5.93 -2.07 -3.43
C PHE A 24 5.94 -2.52 -4.90
N ASP A 25 4.92 -3.26 -5.30
CA ASP A 25 4.79 -3.78 -6.66
C ASP A 25 4.43 -2.66 -7.63
N THR A 26 5.40 -2.27 -8.47
CA THR A 26 5.20 -1.15 -9.40
C THR A 26 4.17 -1.45 -10.49
N SER A 27 3.92 -2.73 -10.77
CA SER A 27 2.86 -3.14 -11.69
C SER A 27 1.46 -2.76 -11.19
N LEU A 28 1.29 -2.44 -9.89
CA LEU A 28 0.02 -1.94 -9.37
C LEU A 28 -0.25 -0.48 -9.75
N LEU A 29 0.78 0.30 -10.10
CA LEU A 29 0.61 1.71 -10.46
C LEU A 29 -0.32 1.89 -11.67
N GLU A 30 -0.37 0.91 -12.59
CA GLU A 30 -1.23 0.99 -13.77
C GLU A 30 -2.73 0.98 -13.39
N PHE A 31 -3.08 0.42 -12.23
CA PHE A 31 -4.43 0.39 -11.68
C PHE A 31 -4.65 1.41 -10.56
N LEU A 32 -3.58 1.95 -9.99
CA LEU A 32 -3.63 2.83 -8.82
C LEU A 32 -3.70 4.30 -9.24
N VAL A 33 -4.80 4.96 -8.91
CA VAL A 33 -5.02 6.38 -9.19
C VAL A 33 -5.12 7.20 -7.92
N CYS A 34 -4.73 8.48 -8.00
CA CYS A 34 -4.87 9.43 -6.90
C CYS A 34 -6.34 9.52 -6.46
N PRO A 35 -6.66 9.42 -5.15
CA PRO A 35 -8.04 9.50 -4.67
C PRO A 35 -8.70 10.84 -4.99
N LEU A 36 -7.91 11.92 -5.06
CA LEU A 36 -8.35 13.29 -5.30
C LEU A 36 -8.48 13.61 -6.79
N SER A 37 -7.40 13.41 -7.57
CA SER A 37 -7.33 13.83 -8.98
C SER A 37 -7.76 12.73 -9.97
N LYS A 38 -7.86 11.46 -9.53
CA LYS A 38 -8.10 10.27 -10.38
C LYS A 38 -7.06 10.09 -11.49
N LYS A 39 -5.89 10.69 -11.32
CA LYS A 39 -4.74 10.59 -12.22
C LYS A 39 -3.76 9.52 -11.76
N PRO A 40 -2.96 8.95 -12.68
CA PRO A 40 -1.91 8.02 -12.32
C PRO A 40 -0.93 8.66 -11.34
N LEU A 41 -0.42 7.84 -10.42
CA LEU A 41 0.64 8.23 -9.49
C LEU A 41 1.98 7.71 -10.01
N ARG A 42 3.07 8.38 -9.66
CA ARG A 42 4.44 7.97 -9.97
C ARG A 42 5.10 7.41 -8.72
N TYR A 43 5.67 6.22 -8.79
CA TYR A 43 6.36 5.63 -7.66
C TYR A 43 7.82 6.10 -7.64
N GLU A 44 8.26 6.55 -6.48
CA GLU A 44 9.62 6.97 -6.21
C GLU A 44 10.28 5.93 -5.31
N GLU A 45 11.10 5.05 -5.89
CA GLU A 45 11.79 3.98 -5.18
C GLU A 45 12.77 4.50 -4.12
N LYS A 46 13.30 5.71 -4.30
CA LYS A 46 14.29 6.33 -3.40
C LYS A 46 13.68 6.70 -2.05
N THR A 47 12.45 7.22 -2.06
CA THR A 47 11.75 7.65 -0.85
C THR A 47 10.65 6.67 -0.45
N ASN A 48 10.34 5.70 -1.32
CA ASN A 48 9.25 4.73 -1.16
C ASN A 48 7.90 5.44 -1.05
N GLU A 49 7.62 6.34 -2.00
CA GLU A 49 6.42 7.19 -2.01
C GLU A 49 5.73 7.19 -3.38
N LEU A 50 4.45 7.51 -3.40
CA LEU A 50 3.66 7.73 -4.61
C LEU A 50 3.43 9.21 -4.83
N ILE A 51 4.09 9.76 -5.83
CA ILE A 51 4.07 11.16 -6.21
C ILE A 51 2.90 11.44 -7.16
N ASN A 52 2.18 12.52 -6.87
CA ASN A 52 1.26 13.16 -7.80
C ASN A 52 1.87 14.49 -8.26
N ASP A 53 2.39 14.51 -9.49
CA ASP A 53 3.03 15.69 -10.08
C ASP A 53 2.05 16.84 -10.38
N GLU A 54 0.74 16.57 -10.47
CA GLU A 54 -0.31 17.57 -10.74
C GLU A 54 -0.67 18.40 -9.49
N LEU A 55 -0.84 17.72 -8.36
CA LEU A 55 -1.19 18.31 -7.06
C LEU A 55 0.05 18.68 -6.23
N GLY A 56 1.23 18.19 -6.59
CA GLY A 56 2.44 18.39 -5.79
C GLY A 56 2.34 17.70 -4.43
N ILE A 57 1.80 16.48 -4.39
CA ILE A 57 1.71 15.69 -3.15
C ILE A 57 2.36 14.32 -3.34
N ALA A 58 2.85 13.74 -2.26
CA ALA A 58 3.41 12.41 -2.19
C ALA A 58 2.71 11.60 -1.08
N TYR A 59 2.33 10.37 -1.40
CA TYR A 59 1.74 9.43 -0.46
C TYR A 59 2.81 8.42 0.00
N PRO A 60 3.12 8.33 1.30
CA PRO A 60 4.15 7.42 1.77
C PRO A 60 3.69 5.95 1.69
N ILE A 61 4.63 5.05 1.38
CA ILE A 61 4.39 3.60 1.41
C ILE A 61 5.00 3.01 2.68
N ILE A 62 4.15 2.44 3.53
CA ILE A 62 4.52 1.91 4.84
C ILE A 62 4.28 0.40 4.81
N GLY A 63 5.33 -0.40 4.99
CA GLY A 63 5.21 -1.86 4.94
C GLY A 63 4.77 -2.44 3.59
N GLY A 64 5.03 -1.72 2.49
CA GLY A 64 4.57 -2.10 1.14
C GLY A 64 3.12 -1.71 0.84
N ILE A 65 2.42 -1.06 1.79
CA ILE A 65 1.05 -0.59 1.62
C ILE A 65 1.05 0.93 1.41
N PRO A 66 0.51 1.44 0.29
CA PRO A 66 0.37 2.87 0.07
C PRO A 66 -0.59 3.52 1.08
N ASN A 67 -0.12 4.51 1.83
CA ASN A 67 -0.98 5.35 2.64
C ASN A 67 -1.59 6.47 1.78
N MET A 68 -2.72 6.19 1.13
CA MET A 68 -3.45 7.15 0.29
C MET A 68 -4.42 8.04 1.08
N VAL A 69 -4.12 8.35 2.34
CA VAL A 69 -4.92 9.28 3.14
C VAL A 69 -4.54 10.72 2.78
N PRO A 70 -5.48 11.57 2.34
CA PRO A 70 -5.18 12.96 1.96
C PRO A 70 -4.52 13.79 3.07
N GLN A 71 -4.79 13.46 4.34
CA GLN A 71 -4.21 14.14 5.50
C GLN A 71 -2.75 13.72 5.79
N ASP A 72 -2.37 12.50 5.43
CA ASP A 72 -0.98 11.99 5.55
C ASP A 72 -0.14 12.26 4.29
N ALA A 73 -0.78 12.75 3.23
CA ALA A 73 -0.10 13.14 2.01
C ALA A 73 0.91 14.25 2.33
N ARG A 74 2.17 14.01 1.99
CA ARG A 74 3.21 15.02 2.10
C ARG A 74 3.12 15.97 0.92
N LEU A 75 3.15 17.27 1.20
CA LEU A 75 3.39 18.25 0.14
C LEU A 75 4.83 18.10 -0.32
N ILE A 76 5.00 17.75 -1.59
CA ILE A 76 6.27 17.92 -2.26
C ILE A 76 6.21 19.33 -2.83
N HIS A 77 7.07 20.22 -2.34
CA HIS A 77 7.39 21.39 -3.14
C HIS A 77 7.89 20.81 -4.46
N ARG A 78 7.07 20.82 -5.50
CA ARG A 78 7.65 21.07 -6.82
C ARG A 78 8.24 22.44 -6.61
N ASP A 79 9.55 22.50 -6.40
CA ASP A 79 10.30 23.72 -6.57
C ASP A 79 9.72 24.34 -7.84
N MET A 80 8.93 25.39 -7.63
CA MET A 80 8.61 26.33 -8.66
C MET A 80 9.94 27.05 -8.87
N GLU A 81 10.85 26.38 -9.56
CA GLU A 81 11.99 27.05 -10.14
C GLU A 81 11.42 27.85 -11.32
N GLU A 82 11.63 29.16 -11.21
CA GLU A 82 11.01 30.27 -11.94
C GLU A 82 11.15 30.21 -13.48
#